data_AF-A0A382RXC4-F1
#
_entry.id   AF-A0A382RXC4-F1
#
_cell.length_a   1.000
_cell.length_b   1.000
_cell.length_c   1.000
_cell.angle_alpha   90.00
_cell.angle_beta   90.00
_cell.angle_gamma   90.00
#
_symmetry.space_group_name_H-M   'P 1'
#
loop_
_entity.id
_entity.type
_entity.pdbx_description
1 polymer ?
#
loop_
_entity_poly.entity_id
_entity_poly.type
_entity_poly.pdbx_seq_one_letter_code
_entity_poly.pdbx_strand_id
1 'polypeptide(L)' 'MKILIAMMSHETNTFSPVPTPLTRFGAGRQPLEGDVIQQVYENRSSTMAGMLAEASKHDVELVTPIAA' A
#
# COMPACT_ATOMS: atom_id res chain seq x y z
N MET A 1 12.47 8.22 15.47
CA MET A 1 11.73 6.94 15.56
C MET A 1 11.44 6.45 14.15
N LYS A 2 11.31 5.15 13.90
CA LYS A 2 11.08 4.60 12.56
C LYS A 2 9.74 3.90 12.48
N ILE A 3 8.93 4.24 11.48
CA ILE A 3 7.59 3.68 11.26
C ILE A 3 7.55 3.04 9.88
N LEU A 4 7.17 1.77 9.84
CA LEU A 4 6.92 1.04 8.59
C LEU A 4 5.42 1.00 8.33
N ILE A 5 5.01 1.47 7.16
CA ILE A 5 3.61 1.43 6.70
C ILE A 5 3.57 0.64 5.38
N ALA A 6 2.87 -0.48 5.40
CA ALA A 6 2.64 -1.32 4.21
C ALA A 6 1.15 -1.63 4.09
N MET A 7 0.69 -1.86 2.86
CA MET A 7 -0.72 -2.15 2.56
C MET A 7 -0.84 -3.44 1.75
N MET A 8 -1.83 -4.26 2.13
CA MET A 8 -2.38 -5.32 1.29
C MET A 8 -3.90 -5.33 1.44
N SER A 9 -4.63 -5.01 0.37
CA SER A 9 -6.09 -4.98 0.34
C SER A 9 -6.62 -6.04 -0.63
N HIS A 10 -7.13 -7.14 -0.08
CA HIS A 10 -7.70 -8.25 -0.86
C HIS A 10 -8.99 -8.74 -0.22
N GLU A 11 -10.08 -8.72 -0.98
CA GLU A 11 -11.31 -9.42 -0.62
C GLU A 11 -11.38 -10.71 -1.44
N THR A 12 -11.48 -11.84 -0.73
CA THR A 12 -11.42 -13.17 -1.36
C THR A 12 -12.81 -13.72 -1.64
N ASN A 13 -12.89 -14.66 -2.57
CA ASN A 13 -14.07 -15.49 -2.80
C ASN A 13 -13.66 -16.97 -2.84
N THR A 14 -14.04 -17.73 -1.81
CA THR A 14 -13.69 -19.15 -1.63
C THR A 14 -14.09 -20.03 -2.81
N PHE A 15 -15.14 -19.67 -3.56
CA PHE A 15 -15.64 -20.46 -4.68
C PHE A 15 -15.12 -19.97 -6.05
N SER A 16 -14.33 -18.89 -6.09
CA SER A 16 -13.76 -18.39 -7.33
C SER A 16 -12.67 -19.34 -7.85
N PRO A 17 -12.76 -19.82 -9.11
CA PRO A 17 -11.69 -20.59 -9.72
C PRO A 17 -10.55 -19.70 -10.26
N VAL A 18 -10.72 -18.37 -10.21
CA VAL A 18 -9.75 -17.42 -10.77
C VAL A 18 -8.67 -17.13 -9.72
N PRO A 19 -7.39 -17.47 -9.98
CA PRO A 19 -6.31 -17.14 -9.07
C PRO A 19 -6.02 -15.63 -9.05
N THR A 20 -5.64 -15.13 -7.88
CA THR A 20 -5.18 -13.74 -7.68
C THR A 20 -3.66 -13.72 -7.47
N PRO A 21 -2.83 -13.82 -8.53
CA PRO A 21 -1.37 -13.67 -8.38
C PRO A 21 -1.01 -12.25 -7.97
N LEU A 22 0.20 -12.06 -7.42
CA LEU A 22 0.67 -10.76 -6.91
C LEU A 22 0.56 -9.62 -7.94
N THR A 23 0.73 -9.93 -9.23
CA THR A 23 0.61 -8.94 -10.30
C THR A 23 -0.80 -8.36 -10.47
N ARG A 24 -1.84 -8.99 -9.92
CA ARG A 24 -3.21 -8.44 -9.92
C ARG A 24 -3.33 -7.17 -9.07
N PHE A 25 -2.50 -7.03 -8.05
CA PHE A 25 -2.46 -5.84 -7.18
C PHE A 25 -1.75 -4.65 -7.86
N GLY A 26 -0.96 -4.88 -8.92
CA GLY A 26 -0.34 -3.85 -9.74
C GLY A 26 -0.98 -3.66 -11.12
N ALA A 27 -2.26 -3.99 -11.28
CA ALA A 27 -2.99 -3.92 -12.57
C ALA A 27 -2.27 -4.66 -13.73
N GLY A 28 -1.69 -5.83 -13.43
CA GLY A 28 -0.92 -6.64 -14.38
C GLY A 28 0.60 -6.45 -14.31
N ARG A 29 1.08 -5.53 -13.46
CA ARG A 29 2.50 -5.33 -13.12
C ARG A 29 2.74 -5.69 -11.66
N GLN A 30 3.99 -5.60 -11.19
CA GLN A 30 4.24 -5.69 -9.75
C GLN A 30 3.52 -4.57 -9.00
N PRO A 31 3.13 -4.79 -7.74
CA PRO A 31 2.59 -3.75 -6.87
C PRO A 31 3.55 -2.56 -6.74
N LEU A 32 3.06 -1.45 -6.20
CA LEU A 32 3.94 -0.30 -5.94
C LEU A 32 4.89 -0.67 -4.80
N GLU A 33 6.17 -0.37 -4.99
CA GLU A 33 7.24 -0.63 -4.03
C GLU A 33 8.07 0.64 -3.79
N GLY A 34 8.55 0.80 -2.55
CA GLY A 34 9.46 1.87 -2.18
C GLY A 34 8.85 3.29 -2.18
N ASP A 35 9.70 4.28 -2.41
CA ASP A 35 9.40 5.70 -2.15
C ASP A 35 8.28 6.27 -3.02
N VAL A 36 8.02 5.66 -4.18
CA VAL A 36 6.94 6.08 -5.10
C VAL A 36 5.56 5.95 -4.44
N ILE A 37 5.41 5.06 -3.45
CA ILE A 37 4.16 4.83 -2.75
C ILE A 37 3.67 6.10 -2.06
N GLN A 38 4.56 6.87 -1.42
CA GLN A 38 4.15 8.08 -0.70
C GLN A 38 3.54 9.11 -1.66
N GLN A 39 4.15 9.30 -2.83
CA GLN A 39 3.65 10.20 -3.87
C GLN A 39 2.32 9.72 -4.45
N VAL A 40 2.17 8.42 -4.71
CA VAL A 40 0.94 7.88 -5.31
C VAL A 40 -0.23 7.92 -4.34
N TYR A 41 0.02 7.73 -3.04
CA TYR A 41 -0.99 7.74 -2.00
C TYR A 41 -1.27 9.14 -1.43
N GLU A 42 -0.52 10.14 -1.85
CA GLU A 42 -0.80 11.53 -1.53
C GLU A 42 -2.23 11.89 -1.98
N ASN A 43 -3.02 12.44 -1.06
CA ASN A 43 -4.42 12.83 -1.29
C ASN A 43 -5.37 11.69 -1.71
N ARG A 44 -5.04 10.42 -1.45
CA ARG A 44 -5.99 9.30 -1.64
C ARG A 44 -6.89 9.11 -0.43
N SER A 45 -8.11 8.63 -0.69
CA SER A 45 -9.06 8.22 0.34
C SER A 45 -8.89 6.73 0.68
N SER A 46 -7.73 6.34 1.20
CA SER A 46 -7.45 4.97 1.67
C SER A 46 -6.89 4.97 3.10
N THR A 47 -6.99 3.83 3.78
CA THR A 47 -6.44 3.67 5.15
C THR A 47 -4.93 3.98 5.18
N MET A 48 -4.18 3.49 4.19
CA MET A 48 -2.75 3.76 4.07
C MET A 48 -2.47 5.26 3.91
N ALA A 49 -3.24 5.97 3.08
CA ALA A 49 -3.07 7.41 2.89
C ALA A 49 -3.33 8.18 4.20
N GLY A 50 -4.33 7.76 5.00
CA GLY A 50 -4.57 8.34 6.32
C GLY A 50 -3.42 8.10 7.31
N MET A 51 -2.86 6.89 7.33
CA MET A 51 -1.69 6.57 8.17
C MET A 51 -0.45 7.38 7.76
N LEU A 52 -0.18 7.49 6.46
CA LEU A 52 0.91 8.30 5.93
C LEU A 52 0.73 9.79 6.30
N ALA A 53 -0.47 10.34 6.07
CA ALA A 53 -0.78 11.73 6.37
C ALA A 53 -0.63 12.08 7.86
N GLU A 54 -0.99 11.16 8.75
CA GLU A 54 -0.80 11.37 10.19
C GLU A 54 0.67 11.22 10.59
N ALA A 55 1.35 10.17 10.13
CA ALA A 55 2.75 9.92 10.48
C ALA A 55 3.69 11.05 10.01
N SER A 56 3.42 11.65 8.84
CA SER A 56 4.17 12.78 8.30
C SER A 56 4.09 14.06 9.16
N LYS A 57 3.20 14.13 10.17
CA LYS A 57 3.13 15.25 11.11
C LYS A 57 4.14 15.15 12.26
N HIS A 58 4.83 14.03 12.38
CA HIS A 58 5.76 13.72 13.45
C HIS A 58 7.20 13.59 12.92
N ASP A 59 8.19 13.77 13.79
CA ASP A 59 9.60 13.58 13.46
C ASP A 59 9.97 12.08 13.42
N VAL A 60 9.54 11.42 12.35
CA VAL A 60 9.68 9.97 12.14
C VAL A 60 10.26 9.66 10.76
N GLU A 61 11.09 8.62 10.72
CA GLU A 61 11.51 8.02 9.45
C GLU A 61 10.40 7.08 8.95
N LEU A 62 9.81 7.41 7.81
CA LEU A 62 8.79 6.58 7.15
C LEU A 62 9.44 5.59 6.18
N VAL A 63 9.06 4.32 6.31
CA VAL A 63 9.42 3.26 5.34
C VAL A 63 8.16 2.65 4.76
N THR A 64 8.04 2.70 3.44
CA THR A 64 6.91 2.15 2.69
C THR A 64 7.40 1.08 1.72
N PRO A 65 7.42 -0.21 2.13
CA PRO A 65 8.00 -1.25 1.30
C PRO A 65 7.08 -1.67 0.15
N ILE A 66 5.76 -1.73 0.38
CA ILE A 66 4.79 -2.21 -0.61
C ILE A 66 3.39 -1.62 -0.37
N ALA A 67 2.67 -1.37 -1.46
CA ALA A 67 1.24 -1.14 -1.46
C ALA A 67 0.56 -2.02 -2.51
N ALA A 68 -0.23 -2.98 -2.04
CA ALA A 68 -0.94 -3.99 -2.83
C ALA A 68 -2.46 -3.89 -2.63
#